data_AF-A0A952ETQ7-F1
#
_entry.id   AF-A0A952ETQ7-F1
#
_cell.length_a   1.000
_cell.length_b   1.000
_cell.length_c   1.000
_cell.angle_alpha   90.00
_cell.angle_beta   90.00
_cell.angle_gamma   90.00
#
_symmetry.space_group_name_H-M   'P 1'
#
loop_
_entity.id
_entity.type
_entity.pdbx_description
1 polymer ?
#
loop_
_entity_poly.entity_id
_entity_poly.type
_entity_poly.pdbx_seq_one_letter_code
_entity_poly.pdbx_strand_id
1 'polypeptide(L)'
;MKLTWLGHSAFRVEIGASTLLIDPFLKGNPSFKGKFAEVTKGTTHILLTHGHDDHLGDAAEIGSKANNKKQKPQIVSNYEICAHLASKGADNMNPGNTGGTVDCG
;
A
#
# COMPACT_ATOMS: atom_id res chain seq x y z
N MET A 1 17.79 1.67 -5.91
CA MET A 1 16.64 1.06 -5.23
C MET A 1 16.99 0.86 -3.76
N LYS A 2 16.06 1.13 -2.83
CA LYS A 2 16.21 0.87 -1.40
C LYS A 2 15.00 0.09 -0.90
N LEU A 3 15.24 -1.03 -0.22
CA LEU A 3 14.22 -1.87 0.39
C LEU A 3 14.34 -1.75 1.91
N THR A 4 13.23 -1.47 2.58
CA THR A 4 13.13 -1.40 4.04
C THR A 4 12.08 -2.38 4.51
N TRP A 5 12.46 -3.33 5.37
CA TRP A 5 11.52 -4.21 6.05
C TRP A 5 10.86 -3.47 7.22
N LEU A 6 9.54 -3.55 7.32
CA LEU A 6 8.74 -2.88 8.35
C LEU A 6 8.13 -3.86 9.37
N GLY A 7 8.38 -5.16 9.23
CA GLY A 7 7.81 -6.22 10.09
C GLY A 7 6.79 -7.08 9.35
N HIS A 8 6.70 -8.37 9.68
CA HIS A 8 5.82 -9.32 9.00
C HIS A 8 6.03 -9.28 7.46
N SER A 9 4.97 -9.14 6.67
CA SER A 9 4.97 -8.96 5.20
C SER A 9 5.09 -7.50 4.75
N ALA A 10 5.16 -6.54 5.68
CA ALA A 10 5.20 -5.13 5.33
C ALA A 10 6.59 -4.70 4.84
N PHE A 11 6.65 -4.16 3.62
CA PHE A 11 7.87 -3.60 3.04
C PHE A 11 7.63 -2.20 2.49
N ARG A 12 8.68 -1.38 2.55
CA ARG A 12 8.76 -0.12 1.81
C ARG A 12 9.86 -0.19 0.78
N VAL A 13 9.53 0.13 -0.47
CA VAL A 13 10.47 0.13 -1.60
C VAL A 13 10.58 1.54 -2.17
N GLU A 14 11.80 2.06 -2.27
CA GLU A 14 12.11 3.31 -2.96
C GLU A 14 12.87 2.99 -4.25
N ILE A 15 12.29 3.37 -5.39
CA ILE A 15 12.87 3.13 -6.70
C ILE A 15 12.49 4.28 -7.65
N GLY A 16 13.49 4.98 -8.18
CA GLY A 16 13.25 6.16 -9.01
C GLY A 16 12.36 7.19 -8.31
N ALA A 17 11.27 7.59 -8.98
CA ALA A 17 10.27 8.51 -8.44
C ALA A 17 9.20 7.83 -7.56
N SER A 18 9.21 6.49 -7.50
CA SER A 18 8.20 5.66 -6.86
C SER A 18 8.59 5.27 -5.43
N THR A 19 7.60 5.30 -4.55
CA THR A 19 7.68 4.80 -3.18
C THR A 19 6.51 3.84 -2.99
N LEU A 20 6.81 2.54 -2.87
CA LEU A 20 5.82 1.49 -2.74
C LEU A 20 5.73 1.04 -1.29
N LEU A 21 4.52 0.79 -0.83
CA LEU A 21 4.26 -0.01 0.37
C LEU A 21 3.64 -1.34 -0.06
N ILE A 22 4.24 -2.44 0.36
CA ILE A 22 3.72 -3.79 0.14
C ILE A 22 3.13 -4.26 1.46
N ASP A 23 1.89 -4.76 1.44
CA ASP A 23 1.17 -5.33 2.59
C ASP A 23 1.34 -4.50 3.88
N PRO A 24 0.82 -3.26 3.94
CA PRO A 24 1.15 -2.28 4.98
C PRO A 24 0.43 -2.55 6.32
N PHE A 25 0.65 -3.72 6.91
CA PHE A 25 0.30 -4.02 8.29
C PHE A 25 1.31 -3.37 9.25
N LEU A 26 1.00 -2.15 9.70
CA LEU A 26 1.86 -1.35 10.57
C LEU A 26 1.27 -1.23 11.98
N LYS A 27 0.02 -0.79 12.10
CA LYS A 27 -0.66 -0.70 13.41
C LYS A 27 -1.01 -2.11 13.88
N GLY A 28 -0.58 -2.44 15.11
CA GLY A 28 -0.77 -3.78 15.68
C GLY A 28 0.30 -4.80 15.29
N ASN A 29 1.21 -4.47 14.37
CA ASN A 29 2.33 -5.34 14.03
C ASN A 29 3.41 -5.28 15.13
N PRO A 30 3.68 -6.39 15.85
CA PRO A 30 4.63 -6.38 16.97
C PRO A 30 6.08 -6.13 16.54
N SER A 31 6.40 -6.43 15.29
CA SER A 31 7.72 -6.22 14.68
C SER A 31 7.91 -4.80 14.16
N PHE A 32 6.84 -4.02 13.97
CA PHE A 32 6.95 -2.64 13.48
C PHE A 32 7.47 -1.70 14.59
N LYS A 33 8.65 -1.11 14.36
CA LYS A 33 9.29 -0.15 15.29
C LYS A 33 9.38 1.27 14.73
N GLY A 34 8.84 1.51 13.54
CA GLY A 34 8.89 2.82 12.88
C GLY A 34 7.79 3.77 13.32
N LYS A 35 7.85 5.02 12.86
CA LYS A 35 6.73 5.96 12.99
C LYS A 35 5.85 5.89 11.75
N PHE A 36 4.56 5.65 11.95
CA PHE A 36 3.57 5.54 10.87
C PHE A 36 3.66 6.70 9.85
N ALA A 37 3.69 7.94 10.33
CA ALA A 37 3.76 9.13 9.48
C ALA A 37 5.07 9.22 8.66
N GLU A 38 6.18 8.71 9.18
CA GLU A 38 7.48 8.74 8.49
C GLU A 38 7.53 7.69 7.38
N VAL A 39 7.06 6.46 7.66
CA VAL A 39 7.13 5.35 6.70
C VAL A 39 6.10 5.46 5.58
N THR A 40 4.94 6.08 5.85
CA THR A 40 3.88 6.28 4.85
C THR A 40 4.06 7.54 3.99
N LYS A 41 5.00 8.41 4.37
CA LYS A 41 5.26 9.66 3.66
C LYS A 41 5.71 9.42 2.23
N GLY A 42 5.04 10.11 1.30
CA GLY A 42 5.39 10.10 -0.13
C GLY A 42 5.04 8.80 -0.86
N THR A 43 4.29 7.89 -0.24
CA THR A 43 3.84 6.63 -0.86
C THR A 43 3.09 6.89 -2.16
N THR A 44 3.62 6.40 -3.28
CA THR A 44 2.98 6.52 -4.60
C THR A 44 2.12 5.30 -4.92
N HIS A 45 2.48 4.12 -4.38
CA HIS A 45 1.79 2.87 -4.65
C HIS A 45 1.60 2.05 -3.37
N ILE A 46 0.47 1.35 -3.27
CA ILE A 46 0.22 0.31 -2.27
C ILE A 46 -0.05 -0.99 -3.03
N LEU A 47 0.73 -2.03 -2.76
CA LEU A 47 0.58 -3.34 -3.38
C LEU A 47 0.08 -4.32 -2.32
N LEU A 48 -0.99 -5.05 -2.63
CA LEU A 48 -1.61 -5.99 -1.71
C LEU A 48 -1.65 -7.39 -2.31
N THR A 49 -1.09 -8.34 -1.57
CA THR A 49 -1.00 -9.75 -2.01
C THR A 49 -2.33 -10.48 -1.89
N HIS A 50 -3.06 -10.29 -0.78
CA HIS A 50 -4.37 -10.88 -0.53
C HIS A 50 -5.11 -10.16 0.62
N GLY A 51 -6.32 -10.62 0.94
CA GLY A 51 -7.28 -9.90 1.78
C GLY A 51 -7.27 -10.24 3.27
N HIS A 52 -6.19 -10.80 3.83
CA HIS A 52 -6.10 -10.98 5.28
C HIS A 52 -5.69 -9.69 5.98
N ASP A 53 -6.15 -9.48 7.22
CA ASP A 53 -5.96 -8.23 7.96
C ASP A 53 -4.49 -7.94 8.29
N ASP A 54 -3.66 -8.97 8.45
CA ASP A 54 -2.21 -8.88 8.64
C ASP A 54 -1.43 -8.57 7.34
N HIS A 55 -2.14 -8.38 6.22
CA HIS A 55 -1.61 -7.89 4.95
C HIS A 55 -2.29 -6.59 4.49
N LEU A 56 -3.63 -6.54 4.52
CA LEU A 56 -4.41 -5.32 4.26
C LEU A 56 -3.98 -4.18 5.18
N GLY A 57 -3.92 -4.46 6.48
CA GLY A 57 -3.47 -3.54 7.51
C GLY A 57 -4.04 -2.13 7.37
N ASP A 58 -3.14 -1.17 7.24
CA ASP A 58 -3.46 0.25 7.18
C ASP A 58 -3.74 0.77 5.75
N ALA A 59 -3.86 -0.12 4.74
CA ALA A 59 -3.98 0.26 3.33
C ALA A 59 -5.13 1.22 3.04
N ALA A 60 -6.31 1.03 3.66
CA ALA A 60 -7.45 1.94 3.49
C ALA A 60 -7.15 3.35 4.01
N GLU A 61 -6.48 3.47 5.16
CA GLU A 61 -6.12 4.77 5.74
C GLU A 61 -5.05 5.47 4.90
N ILE A 62 -4.04 4.72 4.44
CA ILE A 62 -2.95 5.28 3.63
C ILE A 62 -3.48 5.68 2.24
N GLY A 63 -4.34 4.85 1.64
CA GLY A 63 -4.92 5.08 0.31
C GLY A 63 -5.98 6.18 0.25
N SER A 64 -6.66 6.47 1.37
CA SER A 64 -7.65 7.56 1.43
C SER A 64 -7.03 8.94 1.63
N LYS A 65 -5.80 9.01 2.14
CA LYS A 65 -5.10 10.27 2.45
C LYS A 65 -4.16 10.67 1.32
N ALA A 66 -4.28 11.93 0.87
CA ALA A 66 -3.28 12.50 -0.03
C ALA A 66 -1.92 12.57 0.69
N ASN A 67 -0.87 12.17 -0.03
CA ASN A 67 0.51 12.29 0.47
C ASN A 67 1.06 13.71 0.17
N ASN A 68 2.33 13.96 0.49
CA ASN A 68 3.00 15.24 0.23
C ASN A 68 3.09 15.65 -1.26
N LYS A 69 2.79 14.75 -2.21
CA LYS A 69 2.70 15.03 -3.65
C LYS A 69 1.29 15.46 -4.10
N LYS A 70 0.35 15.69 -3.16
CA LYS A 70 -1.07 16.02 -3.43
C LYS A 70 -1.82 14.96 -4.26
N GLN A 71 -1.24 13.77 -4.39
CA GLN A 71 -1.84 12.62 -5.07
C GLN A 71 -2.02 11.50 -4.07
N LYS A 72 -3.12 10.77 -4.21
CA LYS A 72 -3.38 9.58 -3.41
C LYS A 72 -2.61 8.39 -3.99
N PRO A 73 -2.05 7.50 -3.16
CA PRO A 73 -1.35 6.31 -3.66
C PRO A 73 -2.27 5.48 -4.55
N GLN A 74 -1.76 4.97 -5.67
CA GLN A 74 -2.50 3.97 -6.45
C GLN A 74 -2.43 2.62 -5.73
N ILE A 75 -3.58 2.01 -5.50
CA ILE A 75 -3.70 0.69 -4.88
C ILE A 75 -3.77 -0.36 -5.97
N VAL A 76 -2.82 -1.30 -5.96
CA VAL A 76 -2.69 -2.39 -6.91
C VAL A 76 -2.98 -3.70 -6.19
N SER A 77 -4.04 -4.39 -6.59
CA SER A 77 -4.43 -5.70 -6.07
C SER A 77 -5.42 -6.38 -7.02
N ASN A 78 -6.06 -7.47 -6.60
CA ASN A 78 -7.21 -8.02 -7.32
C ASN A 78 -8.44 -7.11 -7.22
N TYR A 79 -9.42 -7.36 -8.09
CA TYR A 79 -10.64 -6.56 -8.17
C TYR A 79 -11.40 -6.50 -6.84
N GLU A 80 -11.55 -7.64 -6.16
CA GLU A 80 -12.30 -7.75 -4.91
C GLU A 80 -11.68 -6.91 -3.79
N ILE A 81 -10.35 -6.93 -3.64
CA ILE A 81 -9.63 -6.14 -2.64
C ILE A 81 -9.73 -4.65 -2.97
N CYS A 82 -9.56 -4.26 -4.24
CA CYS A 82 -9.74 -2.88 -4.66
C CYS A 82 -11.16 -2.37 -4.35
N ALA A 83 -12.18 -3.15 -4.67
CA ALA A 83 -13.58 -2.82 -4.37
C ALA A 83 -13.83 -2.71 -2.85
N HIS A 84 -13.27 -3.63 -2.06
CA HIS A 84 -13.36 -3.59 -0.61
C HIS A 84 -12.73 -2.32 -0.03
N LEU A 85 -11.52 -1.94 -0.46
CA LEU A 85 -10.84 -0.73 0.00
C LEU A 85 -11.51 0.55 -0.51
N ALA A 86 -12.12 0.51 -1.70
CA ALA A 86 -12.94 1.59 -2.21
C ALA A 86 -14.15 1.87 -1.30
N SER A 87 -14.81 0.82 -0.82
CA SER A 87 -15.90 0.95 0.16
C SER A 87 -15.46 1.60 1.48
N LYS A 88 -14.15 1.59 1.78
CA LYS A 88 -13.52 2.20 2.96
C LYS A 88 -12.91 3.59 2.69
N GLY A 89 -13.15 4.17 1.51
CA GLY A 89 -12.79 5.56 1.18
C GLY A 89 -11.46 5.77 0.45
N ALA A 90 -10.76 4.70 0.05
CA ALA A 90 -9.67 4.81 -0.91
C ALA A 90 -10.23 4.92 -2.34
N ASP A 91 -9.62 5.68 -3.24
CA ASP A 91 -10.26 6.04 -4.52
C ASP A 91 -9.30 6.11 -5.74
N ASN A 92 -8.04 5.69 -5.58
CA ASN A 92 -7.11 5.49 -6.70
C ASN A 92 -6.77 4.00 -6.82
N MET A 93 -7.49 3.28 -7.67
CA MET A 93 -7.44 1.82 -7.78
C MET A 93 -6.86 1.37 -9.12
N ASN A 94 -6.11 0.28 -9.11
CA ASN A 94 -5.60 -0.41 -10.29
C ASN A 94 -5.82 -1.93 -10.14
N PRO A 95 -7.06 -2.40 -10.37
CA PRO A 95 -7.42 -3.79 -10.18
C PRO A 95 -6.83 -4.67 -11.30
N GLY A 96 -6.07 -5.69 -10.92
CA GLY A 96 -5.57 -6.74 -11.80
C GLY A 96 -6.34 -8.06 -11.62
N ASN A 97 -6.07 -9.02 -12.49
CA ASN A 97 -6.52 -10.41 -12.32
C ASN A 97 -5.30 -11.33 -12.12
N THR A 98 -5.50 -12.50 -11.52
CA THR A 98 -4.41 -13.47 -11.32
C THR A 98 -3.78 -13.85 -12.66
N GLY A 99 -2.45 -13.76 -12.77
CA GLY A 99 -1.71 -14.01 -14.01
C GLY A 99 -1.77 -12.87 -15.03
N GLY A 100 -2.53 -11.81 -14.77
CA GLY A 100 -2.57 -10.60 -15.59
C GLY A 100 -1.41 -9.66 -15.32
N THR A 101 -1.29 -8.64 -16.16
CA THR A 101 -0.35 -7.52 -15.98
C THR A 101 -1.13 -6.22 -16.04
N VAL A 102 -0.81 -5.29 -15.14
CA VAL A 102 -1.37 -3.93 -15.13
C VAL A 102 -0.24 -2.91 -15.22
N ASP A 103 -0.48 -1.83 -15.94
CA ASP A 103 0.43 -0.69 -15.98
C ASP A 103 0.30 0.13 -14.70
N CYS A 104 1.41 0.43 -14.04
CA CYS A 104 1.47 1.23 -12.81
C CYS A 104 2.25 2.55 -12.99
N GLY A 105 2.50 2.97 -14.23
CA GLY A 105 3.23 4.19 -14.58
C GLY A 105 4.72 4.01 -14.84
#